data_AF-A0A511DHU2-F1
#
_entry.id   AF-A0A511DHU2-F1
#
_cell.length_a   1.000
_cell.length_b   1.000
_cell.length_c   1.000
_cell.angle_alpha   90.00
_cell.angle_beta   90.00
_cell.angle_gamma   90.00
#
_symmetry.space_group_name_H-M   'P 1'
#
loop_
_entity.id
_entity.type
_entity.pdbx_description
1 polymer ?
#
loop_
_entity_poly.entity_id
_entity_poly.type
_entity_poly.pdbx_seq_one_letter_code
_entity_poly.pdbx_strand_id
1 'polypeptide(L)'
;MTADQLLSAHLPAAPARPTPLPDAFGLVETIRRSWALIEDQTDDLGRHFYATLFRNAPETRDLFPVNMEVQRSRLLRALVHVVQMVDRLDELIPFLQQLGRDHRKFGVLTEHYDAVGNALMSAVSTYSGADWTPQVEKAWNEAYAIAGKAMSEAAAAEHGRASWLGRLVDHRRIGWDLAVITVQTDEPIPYQPGQYVSVETPQRPRLWRYLSPANAPRPDGTMEFHVRAVTNGWVSRAIVAHARVGDTWRIGPPMGRMGLQQHEDRELLMVAGGTGMAPMKAVLDDLTRRPQPPRTQVFVGGRTWDDLYDFDALRRMSYAHPWLDVVPVLERDEDAAGAERGTLADVVTRYGSWSDHDALVCGSPAMIRATVSRMLVAGTPLDRIRYDPFTMD
;
A
#
# COMPACT_ATOMS: atom_id res chain seq x y z
N MET A 1 6.93 -0.10 -7.30
CA MET A 1 5.64 -0.56 -6.75
C MET A 1 5.64 -2.06 -6.93
N THR A 2 5.07 -2.84 -6.03
CA THR A 2 4.83 -4.26 -6.33
C THR A 2 3.43 -4.37 -6.88
N ALA A 3 3.21 -5.24 -7.87
CA ALA A 3 1.87 -5.57 -8.31
C ALA A 3 0.98 -5.91 -7.10
N ASP A 4 1.48 -6.72 -6.16
CA ASP A 4 0.81 -7.15 -4.91
C ASP A 4 0.05 -6.03 -4.16
N GLN A 5 0.52 -4.79 -4.18
CA GLN A 5 -0.10 -3.68 -3.44
C GLN A 5 -1.04 -2.83 -4.30
N LEU A 6 -0.90 -2.85 -5.62
CA LEU A 6 -1.98 -2.45 -6.54
C LEU A 6 -3.13 -3.46 -6.51
N LEU A 7 -2.85 -4.77 -6.30
CA LEU A 7 -3.89 -5.79 -6.17
C LEU A 7 -4.86 -5.49 -5.02
N SER A 8 -4.34 -4.95 -3.92
CA SER A 8 -5.13 -4.56 -2.75
C SER A 8 -5.84 -3.21 -2.90
N ALA A 9 -5.45 -2.39 -3.88
CA ALA A 9 -6.07 -1.11 -4.18
C ALA A 9 -7.04 -1.28 -5.35
N HIS A 10 -8.35 -1.36 -5.10
CA HIS A 10 -9.34 -1.31 -6.18
C HIS A 10 -9.05 -0.11 -7.10
N LEU A 11 -9.12 -0.30 -8.41
CA LEU A 11 -9.02 0.76 -9.42
C LEU A 11 -10.35 1.54 -9.50
N PRO A 12 -10.37 2.77 -10.02
CA PRO A 12 -11.63 3.46 -10.32
C PRO A 12 -12.45 2.65 -11.35
N ALA A 13 -13.78 2.75 -11.28
CA ALA A 13 -14.67 2.04 -12.19
C ALA A 13 -14.46 2.52 -13.65
N ALA A 14 -14.31 1.57 -14.57
CA ALA A 14 -14.14 1.84 -15.99
C ALA A 14 -15.45 2.34 -16.65
N PRO A 15 -15.38 3.20 -17.68
CA PRO A 15 -16.52 3.50 -18.54
C PRO A 15 -16.95 2.28 -19.38
N ALA A 16 -18.10 2.39 -20.05
CA ALA A 16 -18.81 1.29 -20.71
C ALA A 16 -17.95 0.42 -21.67
N ARG A 17 -18.25 -0.90 -21.65
CA ARG A 17 -17.61 -1.97 -22.43
C ARG A 17 -17.36 -1.60 -23.90
N PRO A 18 -16.12 -1.67 -24.39
CA PRO A 18 -15.83 -1.83 -25.80
C PRO A 18 -16.06 -3.28 -26.25
N THR A 19 -16.35 -3.46 -27.53
CA THR A 19 -16.49 -4.77 -28.17
C THR A 19 -15.16 -5.54 -28.11
N PRO A 20 -15.14 -6.86 -27.79
CA PRO A 20 -13.91 -7.65 -27.81
C PRO A 20 -13.29 -7.66 -29.22
N LEU A 21 -11.97 -7.49 -29.32
CA LEU A 21 -11.26 -7.65 -30.59
C LEU A 21 -11.35 -9.12 -31.06
N PRO A 22 -11.69 -9.39 -32.33
CA PRO A 22 -11.92 -10.76 -32.84
C PRO A 22 -10.74 -11.74 -32.75
N ASP A 23 -9.51 -11.26 -32.53
CA ASP A 23 -8.26 -12.04 -32.45
C ASP A 23 -7.71 -12.19 -31.01
N ALA A 24 -8.33 -11.54 -30.02
CA ALA A 24 -7.83 -11.53 -28.64
C ALA A 24 -7.91 -12.91 -27.95
N PHE A 25 -8.87 -13.76 -28.33
CA PHE A 25 -9.05 -15.08 -27.74
C PHE A 25 -7.88 -16.04 -28.02
N GLY A 26 -7.34 -16.04 -29.25
CA GLY A 26 -6.19 -16.87 -29.61
C GLY A 26 -4.90 -16.43 -28.92
N LEU A 27 -4.72 -15.11 -28.79
CA LEU A 27 -3.60 -14.50 -28.09
C LEU A 27 -3.55 -14.89 -26.60
N VAL A 28 -4.67 -14.70 -25.91
CA VAL A 28 -4.82 -14.98 -24.46
C VAL A 28 -4.53 -16.45 -24.15
N GLU A 29 -5.13 -17.37 -24.91
CA GLU A 29 -4.96 -18.80 -24.69
C GLU A 29 -3.52 -19.24 -24.93
N THR A 30 -2.86 -18.68 -25.96
CA THR A 30 -1.44 -18.96 -26.26
C THR A 30 -0.54 -18.52 -25.10
N ILE A 31 -0.79 -17.35 -24.52
CA ILE A 31 0.00 -16.84 -23.38
C ILE A 31 -0.23 -17.70 -22.13
N ARG A 32 -1.49 -18.03 -21.80
CA ARG A 32 -1.80 -18.86 -20.63
C ARG A 32 -1.18 -20.25 -20.73
N ARG A 33 -1.34 -20.90 -21.88
CA ARG A 33 -0.80 -22.25 -22.11
C ARG A 33 0.71 -22.25 -22.07
N SER A 34 1.38 -21.29 -22.71
CA SER A 34 2.85 -21.20 -22.70
C SER A 34 3.39 -20.83 -21.31
N TRP A 35 2.70 -19.97 -20.55
CA TRP A 35 3.06 -19.65 -19.17
C TRP A 35 2.97 -20.87 -18.25
N ALA A 36 1.90 -21.68 -18.36
CA ALA A 36 1.70 -22.87 -17.53
C ALA A 36 2.85 -23.89 -17.65
N LEU A 37 3.57 -23.92 -18.77
CA LEU A 37 4.72 -24.81 -18.98
C LEU A 37 5.97 -24.39 -18.21
N ILE A 38 6.07 -23.11 -17.84
CA ILE A 38 7.27 -22.52 -17.22
C ILE A 38 7.01 -21.96 -15.81
N GLU A 39 5.78 -22.08 -15.29
CA GLU A 39 5.35 -21.52 -14.01
C GLU A 39 6.17 -22.08 -12.82
N ASP A 40 6.52 -23.36 -12.86
CA ASP A 40 7.34 -24.01 -11.83
C ASP A 40 8.81 -23.52 -11.82
N GLN A 41 9.25 -22.81 -12.87
CA GLN A 41 10.62 -22.33 -13.06
C GLN A 41 10.77 -20.82 -12.84
N THR A 42 9.79 -20.19 -12.20
CA THR A 42 9.70 -18.73 -12.06
C THR A 42 10.91 -18.08 -11.36
N ASP A 43 11.53 -18.70 -10.35
CA ASP A 43 12.72 -18.10 -9.72
C ASP A 43 13.91 -18.00 -10.69
N ASP A 44 14.14 -19.07 -11.47
CA ASP A 44 15.22 -19.13 -12.45
C ASP A 44 14.94 -18.19 -13.63
N LEU A 45 13.69 -18.11 -14.10
CA LEU A 45 13.23 -17.11 -15.07
C LEU A 45 13.53 -15.69 -14.59
N GLY A 46 13.24 -15.38 -13.32
CA GLY A 46 13.54 -14.09 -12.71
C GLY A 46 15.03 -13.78 -12.68
N ARG A 47 15.88 -14.77 -12.36
CA ARG A 47 17.36 -14.60 -12.39
C ARG A 47 17.85 -14.30 -13.80
N HIS A 48 17.40 -15.06 -14.79
CA HIS A 48 17.76 -14.84 -16.19
C HIS A 48 17.30 -13.46 -16.68
N PHE A 49 16.07 -13.07 -16.36
CA PHE A 49 15.53 -11.75 -16.70
C PHE A 49 16.45 -10.62 -16.20
N TYR A 50 16.80 -10.59 -14.91
CA TYR A 50 17.64 -9.51 -14.38
C TYR A 50 19.08 -9.59 -14.89
N ALA A 51 19.63 -10.79 -15.07
CA ALA A 51 20.96 -10.96 -15.65
C ALA A 51 21.02 -10.41 -17.09
N THR A 52 19.99 -10.65 -17.89
CA THR A 52 19.87 -10.13 -19.26
C THR A 52 19.62 -8.63 -19.27
N LEU A 53 18.72 -8.13 -18.42
CA LEU A 53 18.42 -6.69 -18.30
C LEU A 53 19.69 -5.89 -17.95
N PHE A 54 20.42 -6.28 -16.91
CA PHE A 54 21.61 -5.55 -16.47
C PHE A 54 22.82 -5.74 -17.38
N ARG A 55 22.84 -6.78 -18.21
CA ARG A 55 23.84 -6.94 -19.26
C ARG A 55 23.57 -6.01 -20.43
N ASN A 56 22.31 -5.92 -20.86
CA ASN A 56 21.92 -5.18 -22.07
C ASN A 56 21.73 -3.68 -21.81
N ALA A 57 21.31 -3.31 -20.60
CA ALA A 57 21.02 -1.95 -20.17
C ALA A 57 21.57 -1.72 -18.75
N PRO A 58 22.91 -1.64 -18.57
CA PRO A 58 23.55 -1.56 -17.25
C PRO A 58 23.07 -0.39 -16.38
N GLU A 59 22.70 0.73 -16.99
CA GLU A 59 22.16 1.93 -16.33
C GLU A 59 20.86 1.65 -15.57
N THR A 60 20.09 0.63 -15.97
CA THR A 60 18.87 0.23 -15.25
C THR A 60 19.17 -0.35 -13.87
N ARG A 61 20.42 -0.76 -13.58
CA ARG A 61 20.80 -1.33 -12.28
C ARG A 61 20.51 -0.38 -11.13
N ASP A 62 20.68 0.92 -11.34
CA ASP A 62 20.49 1.95 -10.32
C ASP A 62 19.02 2.15 -9.94
N LEU A 63 18.08 1.61 -10.72
CA LEU A 63 16.64 1.65 -10.45
C LEU A 63 16.21 0.61 -9.40
N PHE A 64 17.06 -0.38 -9.12
CA PHE A 64 16.74 -1.53 -8.27
C PHE A 64 17.57 -1.55 -6.98
N PRO A 65 17.06 -2.16 -5.90
CA PRO A 65 17.81 -2.31 -4.66
C PRO A 65 19.08 -3.15 -4.82
N VAL A 66 20.01 -3.03 -3.88
CA VAL A 66 21.23 -3.85 -3.86
C VAL A 66 20.87 -5.33 -3.68
N ASN A 67 19.99 -5.64 -2.71
CA ASN A 67 19.45 -6.99 -2.53
C ASN A 67 18.26 -7.23 -3.46
N MET A 68 18.42 -8.18 -4.38
CA MET A 68 17.45 -8.51 -5.42
C MET A 68 16.52 -9.67 -5.06
N GLU A 69 16.71 -10.37 -3.94
CA GLU A 69 15.91 -11.56 -3.59
C GLU A 69 14.42 -11.25 -3.51
N VAL A 70 14.04 -10.28 -2.67
CA VAL A 70 12.64 -9.85 -2.53
C VAL A 70 12.10 -9.24 -3.84
N GLN A 71 12.96 -8.54 -4.59
CA GLN A 71 12.57 -7.88 -5.83
C GLN A 71 12.28 -8.88 -6.96
N ARG A 72 12.98 -10.02 -7.01
CA ARG A 72 12.71 -11.11 -7.95
C ARG A 72 11.32 -11.68 -7.75
N SER A 73 10.97 -12.07 -6.53
CA SER A 73 9.65 -12.61 -6.20
C SER A 73 8.51 -11.64 -6.58
N ARG A 74 8.72 -10.35 -6.37
CA ARG A 74 7.73 -9.30 -6.67
C ARG A 74 7.46 -9.14 -8.17
N LEU A 75 8.50 -9.20 -9.01
CA LEU A 75 8.34 -9.16 -10.46
C LEU A 75 7.54 -10.37 -10.94
N LEU A 76 7.84 -11.55 -10.42
CA LEU A 76 7.17 -12.79 -10.83
C LEU A 76 5.69 -12.76 -10.51
N ARG A 77 5.32 -12.34 -9.29
CA ARG A 77 3.91 -12.15 -8.92
C ARG A 77 3.20 -11.13 -9.81
N ALA A 78 3.89 -10.05 -10.19
CA ALA A 78 3.35 -9.07 -11.12
C ALA A 78 3.08 -9.66 -12.51
N LEU A 79 4.02 -10.44 -13.04
CA LEU A 79 3.87 -11.12 -14.33
C LEU A 79 2.74 -12.14 -14.29
N VAL A 80 2.70 -12.99 -13.26
CA VAL A 80 1.60 -13.95 -13.04
C VAL A 80 0.26 -13.23 -13.05
N HIS A 81 0.15 -12.11 -12.33
CA HIS A 81 -1.08 -11.35 -12.27
C HIS A 81 -1.51 -10.79 -13.63
N VAL A 82 -0.58 -10.20 -14.38
CA VAL A 82 -0.85 -9.70 -15.73
C VAL A 82 -1.31 -10.83 -16.66
N VAL A 83 -0.65 -11.99 -16.61
CA VAL A 83 -1.04 -13.19 -17.37
C VAL A 83 -2.43 -13.69 -16.95
N GLN A 84 -2.77 -13.66 -15.66
CA GLN A 84 -4.09 -14.06 -15.16
C GLN A 84 -5.20 -13.09 -15.60
N MET A 85 -4.88 -11.81 -15.83
CA MET A 85 -5.83 -10.77 -16.24
C MET A 85 -5.91 -10.53 -17.75
N VAL A 86 -5.17 -11.27 -18.57
CA VAL A 86 -5.03 -10.98 -20.00
C VAL A 86 -6.36 -11.10 -20.78
N ASP A 87 -7.36 -11.80 -20.26
CA ASP A 87 -8.75 -11.84 -20.78
C ASP A 87 -9.66 -10.69 -20.31
N ARG A 88 -9.22 -9.89 -19.33
CA ARG A 88 -9.97 -8.78 -18.72
C ARG A 88 -9.28 -7.45 -18.99
N LEU A 89 -9.14 -7.10 -20.27
CA LEU A 89 -8.45 -5.88 -20.71
C LEU A 89 -9.01 -4.60 -20.06
N ASP A 90 -10.33 -4.53 -19.83
CA ASP A 90 -10.99 -3.39 -19.18
C ASP A 90 -10.52 -3.16 -17.73
N GLU A 91 -10.04 -4.20 -17.06
CA GLU A 91 -9.45 -4.12 -15.72
C GLU A 91 -7.92 -4.00 -15.78
N LEU A 92 -7.29 -4.73 -16.72
CA LEU A 92 -5.84 -4.78 -16.88
C LEU A 92 -5.25 -3.45 -17.35
N ILE A 93 -5.89 -2.77 -18.31
CA ILE A 93 -5.35 -1.50 -18.84
C ILE A 93 -5.29 -0.42 -17.74
N PRO A 94 -6.36 -0.13 -16.97
CA PRO A 94 -6.29 0.82 -15.87
C PRO A 94 -5.23 0.46 -14.81
N PHE A 95 -5.06 -0.84 -14.54
CA PHE A 95 -4.02 -1.35 -13.64
C PHE A 95 -2.62 -0.98 -14.16
N LEU A 96 -2.34 -1.29 -15.43
CA LEU A 96 -1.06 -1.02 -16.07
C LEU A 96 -0.79 0.49 -16.14
N GLN A 97 -1.79 1.30 -16.49
CA GLN A 97 -1.64 2.75 -16.50
C GLN A 97 -1.26 3.29 -15.12
N GLN A 98 -1.88 2.79 -14.05
CA GLN A 98 -1.52 3.17 -12.68
C GLN A 98 -0.10 2.71 -12.34
N LEU A 99 0.27 1.48 -12.70
CA LEU A 99 1.62 0.96 -12.50
C LEU A 99 2.67 1.82 -13.21
N GLY A 100 2.38 2.29 -14.44
CA GLY A 100 3.22 3.22 -15.19
C GLY A 100 3.41 4.56 -14.48
N ARG A 101 2.32 5.19 -14.02
CA ARG A 101 2.39 6.43 -13.22
C ARG A 101 3.27 6.26 -11.99
N ASP A 102 3.12 5.14 -11.28
CA ASP A 102 3.91 4.81 -10.11
C ASP A 102 5.38 4.50 -10.41
N HIS A 103 5.69 4.03 -11.61
CA HIS A 103 7.05 3.74 -12.03
C HIS A 103 7.92 5.00 -12.16
N ARG A 104 7.30 6.16 -12.38
CA ARG A 104 7.98 7.47 -12.46
C ARG A 104 8.87 7.75 -11.25
N LYS A 105 8.43 7.38 -10.04
CA LYS A 105 9.20 7.66 -8.80
C LYS A 105 10.52 6.88 -8.70
N PHE A 106 10.64 5.77 -9.42
CA PHE A 106 11.90 5.01 -9.48
C PHE A 106 12.89 5.62 -10.49
N GLY A 107 12.43 6.50 -11.38
CA GLY A 107 13.20 7.05 -12.49
C GLY A 107 13.07 6.22 -13.77
N VAL A 108 11.97 5.48 -13.94
CA VAL A 108 11.72 4.73 -15.18
C VAL A 108 11.42 5.71 -16.32
N LEU A 109 12.14 5.55 -17.43
CA LEU A 109 12.01 6.32 -18.66
C LEU A 109 11.45 5.41 -19.77
N THR A 110 10.96 6.03 -20.85
CA THR A 110 10.41 5.29 -22.01
C THR A 110 11.42 4.32 -22.60
N GLU A 111 12.70 4.71 -22.69
CA GLU A 111 13.79 3.87 -23.21
C GLU A 111 14.04 2.59 -22.39
N HIS A 112 13.66 2.56 -21.11
CA HIS A 112 13.83 1.36 -20.29
C HIS A 112 12.83 0.26 -20.64
N TYR A 113 11.70 0.58 -21.28
CA TYR A 113 10.69 -0.43 -21.63
C TYR A 113 11.25 -1.41 -22.67
N ASP A 114 11.91 -0.94 -23.72
CA ASP A 114 12.49 -1.84 -24.73
C ASP A 114 13.51 -2.82 -24.13
N ALA A 115 14.36 -2.34 -23.21
CA ALA A 115 15.31 -3.17 -22.48
C ALA A 115 14.61 -4.25 -21.63
N VAL A 116 13.52 -3.88 -20.94
CA VAL A 116 12.71 -4.80 -20.14
C VAL A 116 12.00 -5.83 -21.03
N GLY A 117 11.43 -5.42 -22.16
CA GLY A 117 10.79 -6.30 -23.12
C GLY A 117 11.74 -7.36 -23.66
N ASN A 118 12.92 -6.93 -24.11
CA ASN A 118 13.98 -7.82 -24.60
C ASN A 118 14.44 -8.83 -23.54
N ALA A 119 14.62 -8.37 -22.30
CA ALA A 119 15.01 -9.24 -21.19
C ALA A 119 13.91 -10.26 -20.84
N LEU A 120 12.63 -9.84 -20.87
CA LEU A 120 11.49 -10.72 -20.62
C LEU A 120 11.36 -11.78 -21.72
N MET A 121 11.39 -11.38 -22.99
CA MET A 121 11.31 -12.30 -24.12
C MET A 121 12.46 -13.30 -24.09
N SER A 122 13.69 -12.85 -23.81
CA SER A 122 14.84 -13.75 -23.65
C SER A 122 14.66 -14.76 -22.52
N ALA A 123 14.06 -14.35 -21.40
CA ALA A 123 13.80 -15.25 -20.28
C ALA A 123 12.74 -16.29 -20.68
N VAL A 124 11.57 -15.86 -21.13
CA VAL A 124 10.48 -16.76 -21.50
C VAL A 124 10.93 -17.73 -22.60
N SER A 125 11.60 -17.25 -23.66
CA SER A 125 12.08 -18.11 -24.74
C SER A 125 13.07 -19.17 -24.27
N THR A 126 13.97 -18.82 -23.35
CA THR A 126 14.99 -19.73 -22.82
C THR A 126 14.34 -20.87 -22.05
N TYR A 127 13.36 -20.58 -21.19
CA TYR A 127 12.72 -21.59 -20.34
C TYR A 127 11.59 -22.35 -21.06
N SER A 128 10.97 -21.75 -22.08
CA SER A 128 10.01 -22.46 -22.95
C SER A 128 10.69 -23.46 -23.89
N GLY A 129 11.97 -23.28 -24.22
CA GLY A 129 12.73 -24.24 -25.03
C GLY A 129 12.06 -24.56 -26.37
N ALA A 130 11.76 -25.84 -26.61
CA ALA A 130 11.09 -26.28 -27.84
C ALA A 130 9.64 -25.79 -27.99
N ASP A 131 8.98 -25.40 -26.89
CA ASP A 131 7.61 -24.87 -26.90
C ASP A 131 7.57 -23.38 -27.30
N TRP A 132 8.73 -22.72 -27.44
CA TRP A 132 8.84 -21.36 -27.97
C TRP A 132 8.68 -21.34 -29.50
N THR A 133 7.44 -21.54 -29.95
CA THR A 133 7.08 -21.49 -31.38
C THR A 133 6.94 -20.05 -31.88
N PRO A 134 6.99 -19.79 -33.20
CA PRO A 134 6.74 -18.45 -33.75
C PRO A 134 5.39 -17.84 -33.35
N GLN A 135 4.37 -18.68 -33.13
CA GLN A 135 3.06 -18.24 -32.64
C GLN A 135 3.14 -17.77 -31.18
N VAL A 136 3.85 -18.50 -30.32
CA VAL A 136 4.06 -18.13 -28.92
C VAL A 136 4.89 -16.86 -28.82
N GLU A 137 5.97 -16.75 -29.59
CA GLU A 137 6.80 -15.55 -29.67
C GLU A 137 6.00 -14.32 -30.08
N LYS A 138 5.20 -14.43 -31.15
CA LYS A 138 4.33 -13.34 -31.61
C LYS A 138 3.35 -12.94 -30.51
N ALA A 139 2.73 -13.91 -29.83
CA ALA A 139 1.76 -13.66 -28.77
C ALA A 139 2.37 -12.89 -27.58
N TRP A 140 3.55 -13.30 -27.11
CA TRP A 140 4.24 -12.62 -26.01
C TRP A 140 4.71 -11.22 -26.39
N ASN A 141 5.20 -11.02 -27.61
CA ASN A 141 5.58 -9.69 -28.10
C ASN A 141 4.38 -8.74 -28.18
N GLU A 142 3.23 -9.20 -28.69
CA GLU A 142 2.01 -8.40 -28.77
C GLU A 142 1.48 -8.02 -27.38
N ALA A 143 1.44 -8.97 -26.45
CA ALA A 143 1.01 -8.69 -25.07
C ALA A 143 1.95 -7.72 -24.35
N TYR A 144 3.27 -7.90 -24.53
CA TYR A 144 4.24 -6.96 -23.99
C TYR A 144 4.06 -5.55 -24.59
N ALA A 145 3.86 -5.45 -25.90
CA ALA A 145 3.66 -4.16 -26.57
C ALA A 145 2.42 -3.43 -26.02
N ILE A 146 1.31 -4.13 -25.80
CA ILE A 146 0.10 -3.57 -25.16
C ILE A 146 0.43 -3.06 -23.76
N ALA A 147 1.11 -3.87 -22.95
CA ALA A 147 1.41 -3.52 -21.57
C ALA A 147 2.41 -2.36 -21.46
N GLY A 148 3.52 -2.43 -22.20
CA GLY A 148 4.54 -1.39 -22.26
C GLY A 148 3.99 -0.06 -22.75
N LYS A 149 3.14 -0.08 -23.80
CA LYS A 149 2.48 1.13 -24.30
C LYS A 149 1.55 1.75 -23.25
N ALA A 150 0.64 0.96 -22.66
CA ALA A 150 -0.31 1.45 -21.65
C ALA A 150 0.41 2.09 -20.44
N MET A 151 1.50 1.46 -19.97
CA MET A 151 2.29 1.99 -18.87
C MET A 151 3.06 3.27 -19.24
N SER A 152 3.75 3.27 -20.39
CA SER A 152 4.60 4.39 -20.81
C SER A 152 3.79 5.64 -21.19
N GLU A 153 2.68 5.50 -21.90
CA GLU A 153 1.79 6.61 -22.25
C GLU A 153 1.17 7.24 -20.99
N ALA A 154 0.71 6.42 -20.04
CA ALA A 154 0.17 6.92 -18.78
C ALA A 154 1.23 7.63 -17.93
N ALA A 155 2.48 7.16 -17.95
CA ALA A 155 3.58 7.81 -17.25
C ALA A 155 3.94 9.17 -17.89
N ALA A 156 3.94 9.24 -19.22
CA ALA A 156 4.24 10.46 -19.97
C ALA A 156 3.13 11.52 -19.85
N ALA A 157 1.87 11.10 -19.78
CA ALA A 157 0.72 12.00 -19.63
C ALA A 157 0.52 12.54 -18.21
N GLU A 158 1.24 12.01 -17.22
CA GLU A 158 1.12 12.44 -15.81
C GLU A 158 1.97 13.68 -15.54
N HIS A 159 1.32 14.77 -15.17
CA HIS A 159 1.94 16.07 -14.93
C HIS A 159 2.30 16.29 -13.46
N GLY A 160 1.74 15.50 -12.53
CA GLY A 160 2.06 15.58 -11.12
C GLY A 160 3.50 15.17 -10.80
N ARG A 161 4.02 15.58 -9.64
CA ARG A 161 5.36 15.17 -9.18
C ARG A 161 5.40 13.65 -8.98
N ALA A 162 6.49 13.03 -9.41
CA ALA A 162 6.74 11.61 -9.15
C ALA A 162 7.18 11.37 -7.69
N SER A 163 7.81 12.35 -7.06
CA SER A 163 8.17 12.32 -5.64
C SER A 163 8.49 13.72 -5.10
N TRP A 164 8.43 13.86 -3.78
CA TRP A 164 8.87 15.00 -2.98
C TRP A 164 10.12 14.63 -2.20
N LEU A 165 10.89 15.65 -1.82
CA LEU A 165 12.00 15.49 -0.89
C LEU A 165 11.54 15.92 0.50
N GLY A 166 11.81 15.09 1.49
CA GLY A 166 11.48 15.37 2.89
C GLY A 166 12.72 15.35 3.76
N ARG A 167 12.94 16.39 4.56
CA ARG A 167 13.99 16.40 5.58
C ARG A 167 13.43 15.88 6.89
N LEU A 168 14.08 14.88 7.47
CA LEU A 168 13.74 14.42 8.82
C LEU A 168 14.08 15.52 9.82
N VAL A 169 13.08 16.02 10.53
CA VAL A 169 13.21 17.13 11.49
C VAL A 169 13.07 16.69 12.94
N ASP A 170 12.39 15.57 13.21
CA ASP A 170 12.32 14.96 14.54
C ASP A 170 12.33 13.43 14.48
N HIS A 171 12.99 12.81 15.46
CA HIS A 171 13.01 11.36 15.65
C HIS A 171 12.89 11.03 17.13
N ARG A 172 11.70 10.58 17.53
CA ARG A 172 11.40 10.17 18.90
C ARG A 172 11.16 8.67 18.98
N ARG A 173 12.09 7.93 19.58
CA ARG A 173 11.92 6.49 19.85
C ARG A 173 10.96 6.29 21.02
N ILE A 174 9.98 5.43 20.83
CA ILE A 174 9.05 4.97 21.86
C ILE A 174 9.38 3.50 22.11
N GLY A 175 10.13 3.22 23.18
CA GLY A 175 10.63 1.88 23.43
C GLY A 175 11.67 1.40 22.40
N TRP A 176 11.81 0.07 22.28
CA TRP A 176 12.89 -0.52 21.48
C TRP A 176 12.52 -0.70 20.00
N ASP A 177 11.23 -0.91 19.68
CA ASP A 177 10.74 -1.28 18.36
C ASP A 177 9.82 -0.22 17.71
N LEU A 178 9.54 0.91 18.35
CA LEU A 178 8.65 1.93 17.79
C LEU A 178 9.35 3.29 17.77
N ALA A 179 9.09 4.07 16.72
CA ALA A 179 9.53 5.46 16.62
C ALA A 179 8.45 6.33 15.96
N VAL A 180 8.36 7.57 16.43
CA VAL A 180 7.64 8.66 15.79
C VAL A 180 8.67 9.49 15.03
N ILE A 181 8.45 9.65 13.73
CA ILE A 181 9.33 10.36 12.82
C ILE A 181 8.58 11.55 12.24
N THR A 182 9.13 12.75 12.33
CA THR A 182 8.58 13.92 11.64
C THR A 182 9.48 14.28 10.48
N VAL A 183 8.88 14.40 9.30
CA VAL A 183 9.53 14.82 8.06
C VAL A 183 8.89 16.10 7.58
N GLN A 184 9.70 17.09 7.24
CA GLN A 184 9.24 18.32 6.59
C GLN A 184 9.54 18.23 5.10
N THR A 185 8.52 18.34 4.27
CA THR A 185 8.66 18.27 2.82
C THR A 185 9.07 19.62 2.21
N ASP A 186 9.76 19.56 1.07
CA ASP A 186 10.15 20.73 0.28
C ASP A 186 8.94 21.54 -0.19
N GLU A 187 7.86 20.84 -0.54
CA GLU A 187 6.55 21.40 -0.86
C GLU A 187 5.45 20.57 -0.16
N PRO A 188 4.30 21.17 0.19
CA PRO A 188 3.18 20.42 0.77
C PRO A 188 2.72 19.28 -0.15
N ILE A 189 2.62 18.07 0.41
CA ILE A 189 2.04 16.92 -0.29
C ILE A 189 0.52 16.97 -0.16
N PRO A 190 -0.25 16.90 -1.26
CA PRO A 190 -1.72 17.01 -1.23
C PRO A 190 -2.39 15.68 -0.84
N TYR A 191 -2.03 15.11 0.31
CA TYR A 191 -2.66 13.89 0.82
C TYR A 191 -3.97 14.21 1.54
N GLN A 192 -4.88 13.24 1.62
CA GLN A 192 -6.05 13.31 2.47
C GLN A 192 -5.82 12.50 3.76
N PRO A 193 -6.38 12.92 4.92
CA PRO A 193 -6.34 12.12 6.14
C PRO A 193 -6.80 10.67 5.90
N GLY A 194 -6.06 9.70 6.44
CA GLY A 194 -6.29 8.27 6.21
C GLY A 194 -5.59 7.69 4.98
N GLN A 195 -5.05 8.50 4.07
CA GLN A 195 -4.19 8.01 2.98
C GLN A 195 -2.81 7.57 3.50
N TYR A 196 -2.07 6.88 2.63
CA TYR A 196 -0.68 6.50 2.85
C TYR A 196 0.21 6.98 1.69
N VAL A 197 1.50 7.08 1.94
CA VAL A 197 2.52 7.46 0.94
C VAL A 197 3.60 6.40 0.88
N SER A 198 4.21 6.19 -0.29
CA SER A 198 5.43 5.39 -0.38
C SER A 198 6.64 6.24 0.01
N VAL A 199 7.52 5.71 0.84
CA VAL A 199 8.70 6.37 1.37
C VAL A 199 9.95 5.56 1.06
N GLU A 200 10.98 6.23 0.57
CA GLU A 200 12.35 5.73 0.47
C GLU A 200 13.24 6.50 1.45
N THR A 201 14.07 5.76 2.19
CA THR A 201 14.98 6.31 3.19
C THR A 201 16.44 6.07 2.79
N PRO A 202 17.38 6.94 3.20
CA PRO A 202 18.77 6.83 2.78
C PRO A 202 19.47 5.58 3.34
N GLN A 203 18.97 5.00 4.43
CA GLN A 203 19.52 3.76 5.01
C GLN A 203 19.26 2.53 4.12
N ARG A 204 18.20 2.56 3.31
CA ARG A 204 17.75 1.45 2.46
C ARG A 204 17.26 1.99 1.11
N PRO A 205 18.19 2.52 0.27
CA PRO A 205 17.82 3.09 -1.02
C PRO A 205 17.13 2.05 -1.91
N ARG A 206 16.20 2.54 -2.74
CA ARG A 206 15.31 1.78 -3.64
C ARG A 206 14.39 0.76 -2.95
N LEU A 207 14.41 0.64 -1.62
CA LEU A 207 13.48 -0.19 -0.86
C LEU A 207 12.33 0.66 -0.30
N TRP A 208 11.40 1.02 -1.18
CA TRP A 208 10.24 1.84 -0.83
C TRP A 208 9.27 1.09 0.10
N ARG A 209 8.73 1.78 1.12
CA ARG A 209 7.70 1.25 2.02
C ARG A 209 6.55 2.23 2.19
N TYR A 210 5.35 1.71 2.36
CA TYR A 210 4.18 2.52 2.59
C TYR A 210 4.09 2.90 4.07
N LEU A 211 3.90 4.19 4.33
CA LEU A 211 3.68 4.75 5.66
C LEU A 211 2.47 5.68 5.59
N SER A 212 1.60 5.57 6.57
CA SER A 212 0.46 6.48 6.73
C SER A 212 0.87 7.68 7.58
N PRO A 213 0.64 8.92 7.12
CA PRO A 213 0.81 10.10 7.96
C PRO A 213 -0.09 10.01 9.20
N ALA A 214 0.41 10.51 10.33
CA ALA A 214 -0.27 10.52 11.62
C ALA A 214 -0.93 11.88 11.94
N ASN A 215 -0.78 12.86 11.06
CA ASN A 215 -1.42 14.17 11.13
C ASN A 215 -2.14 14.47 9.81
N ALA A 216 -3.11 15.36 9.86
CA ALA A 216 -3.73 15.91 8.66
C ALA A 216 -2.77 16.86 7.94
N PRO A 217 -2.97 17.17 6.65
CA PRO A 217 -2.09 18.05 5.90
C PRO A 217 -1.89 19.40 6.61
N ARG A 218 -0.64 19.87 6.62
CA ARG A 218 -0.24 21.12 7.27
C ARG A 218 0.43 22.08 6.29
N PRO A 219 0.21 23.40 6.44
CA PRO A 219 0.87 24.41 5.61
C PRO A 219 2.40 24.41 5.71
N ASP A 220 2.95 23.96 6.84
CA ASP A 220 4.40 23.90 7.09
C ASP A 220 5.09 22.69 6.44
N GLY A 221 4.33 21.83 5.74
CA GLY A 221 4.82 20.63 5.07
C GLY A 221 5.23 19.51 6.02
N THR A 222 4.88 19.57 7.31
CA THR A 222 5.24 18.53 8.28
C THR A 222 4.32 17.32 8.21
N MET A 223 4.93 16.14 8.22
CA MET A 223 4.28 14.84 8.22
C MET A 223 4.89 13.97 9.33
N GLU A 224 4.07 13.48 10.23
CA GLU A 224 4.41 12.55 11.31
C GLU A 224 4.14 11.12 10.84
N PHE A 225 5.06 10.19 11.11
CA PHE A 225 4.92 8.77 10.81
C PHE A 225 5.21 7.95 12.05
N HIS A 226 4.34 6.99 12.36
CA HIS A 226 4.58 6.02 13.45
C HIS A 226 5.06 4.71 12.85
N VAL A 227 6.31 4.35 13.13
CA VAL A 227 6.97 3.20 12.49
C VAL A 227 7.33 2.17 13.54
N ARG A 228 6.74 0.98 13.43
CA ARG A 228 7.11 -0.18 14.23
C ARG A 228 8.07 -1.08 13.44
N ALA A 229 9.15 -1.49 14.09
CA ALA A 229 10.12 -2.43 13.58
C ALA A 229 9.47 -3.80 13.42
N VAL A 230 9.52 -4.33 12.20
CA VAL A 230 9.01 -5.67 11.90
C VAL A 230 10.16 -6.66 12.07
N THR A 231 9.88 -7.83 12.65
CA THR A 231 10.86 -8.93 12.76
C THR A 231 11.40 -9.27 11.36
N ASN A 232 12.73 -9.34 11.22
CA ASN A 232 13.42 -9.53 9.93
C ASN A 232 13.11 -8.44 8.86
N GLY A 233 12.45 -7.35 9.24
CA GLY A 233 12.14 -6.22 8.36
C GLY A 233 13.38 -5.34 8.12
N TRP A 234 13.78 -5.19 6.86
CA TRP A 234 14.99 -4.46 6.49
C TRP A 234 14.85 -2.93 6.65
N VAL A 235 13.67 -2.39 6.31
CA VAL A 235 13.42 -0.95 6.23
C VAL A 235 12.90 -0.41 7.56
N SER A 236 11.87 -1.01 8.15
CA SER A 236 11.28 -0.53 9.41
C SER A 236 12.28 -0.52 10.57
N ARG A 237 13.12 -1.57 10.68
CA ARG A 237 14.22 -1.60 11.68
C ARG A 237 15.23 -0.49 11.44
N ALA A 238 15.58 -0.22 10.18
CA ALA A 238 16.53 0.83 9.84
C ALA A 238 15.97 2.22 10.15
N ILE A 239 14.67 2.46 9.92
CA ILE A 239 14.01 3.70 10.31
C ILE A 239 14.07 3.87 11.82
N VAL A 240 13.57 2.91 12.59
CA VAL A 240 13.48 3.00 14.06
C VAL A 240 14.85 3.14 14.72
N ALA A 241 15.86 2.40 14.25
CA ALA A 241 17.17 2.35 14.91
C ALA A 241 18.18 3.37 14.36
N HIS A 242 18.05 3.79 13.10
CA HIS A 242 19.14 4.46 12.39
C HIS A 242 18.75 5.71 11.61
N ALA A 243 17.46 6.06 11.52
CA ALA A 243 17.07 7.37 10.97
C ALA A 243 17.58 8.51 11.86
N ARG A 244 18.05 9.59 11.25
CA ARG A 244 18.63 10.75 11.94
C ARG A 244 18.02 12.04 11.44
N VAL A 245 17.92 13.02 12.34
CA VAL A 245 17.56 14.39 11.96
C VAL A 245 18.55 14.88 10.90
N GLY A 246 18.04 15.45 9.82
CA GLY A 246 18.80 15.86 8.65
C GLY A 246 18.83 14.85 7.50
N ASP A 247 18.39 13.61 7.71
CA ASP A 247 18.22 12.65 6.63
C ASP A 247 17.24 13.18 5.58
N THR A 248 17.52 12.90 4.31
CA THR A 248 16.63 13.25 3.19
C THR A 248 15.89 12.00 2.71
N TRP A 249 14.58 12.01 2.88
CA TRP A 249 13.67 10.96 2.44
C TRP A 249 13.06 11.35 1.09
N ARG A 250 12.74 10.35 0.27
CA ARG A 250 11.90 10.55 -0.91
C ARG A 250 10.50 10.04 -0.62
N ILE A 251 9.51 10.87 -0.88
CA ILE A 251 8.10 10.55 -0.61
C ILE A 251 7.36 10.54 -1.94
N GLY A 252 6.66 9.45 -2.24
CA GLY A 252 5.86 9.30 -3.45
C GLY A 252 4.46 9.91 -3.29
N PRO A 253 3.65 9.87 -4.35
CA PRO A 253 2.29 10.39 -4.31
C PRO A 253 1.43 9.69 -3.26
N PRO A 254 0.45 10.40 -2.69
CA PRO A 254 -0.50 9.81 -1.75
C PRO A 254 -1.42 8.80 -2.45
N MET A 255 -1.77 7.77 -1.71
CA MET A 255 -2.53 6.62 -2.15
C MET A 255 -3.52 6.18 -1.06
N GLY A 256 -4.45 5.31 -1.43
CA GLY A 256 -5.42 4.73 -0.50
C GLY A 256 -6.78 5.44 -0.50
N ARG A 257 -7.78 4.72 0.04
CA ARG A 257 -9.21 5.07 -0.01
C ARG A 257 -9.85 5.17 1.38
N MET A 258 -9.02 5.14 2.41
CA MET A 258 -9.38 5.26 3.82
C MET A 258 -9.80 6.69 4.21
N GLY A 259 -9.78 7.64 3.27
CA GLY A 259 -10.29 8.99 3.50
C GLY A 259 -11.80 9.00 3.78
N LEU A 260 -12.23 9.94 4.61
CA LEU A 260 -13.64 10.13 4.94
C LEU A 260 -14.42 10.66 3.74
N GLN A 261 -15.46 9.94 3.33
CA GLN A 261 -16.56 10.51 2.55
C GLN A 261 -17.66 10.80 3.55
N GLN A 262 -17.76 12.05 4.02
CA GLN A 262 -18.75 12.38 5.03
C GLN A 262 -20.15 12.31 4.45
N HIS A 263 -20.98 11.47 5.07
CA HIS A 263 -22.42 11.51 4.96
C HIS A 263 -22.93 12.30 6.17
N GLU A 264 -23.70 13.37 5.92
CA GLU A 264 -24.16 14.31 6.98
C GLU A 264 -24.94 13.61 8.11
N ASP A 265 -25.53 12.44 7.83
CA ASP A 265 -26.36 11.68 8.77
C ASP A 265 -25.63 10.52 9.47
N ARG A 266 -24.30 10.42 9.36
CA ARG A 266 -23.54 9.26 9.87
C ARG A 266 -22.46 9.63 10.88
N GLU A 267 -22.40 8.84 11.93
CA GLU A 267 -21.35 8.91 12.96
C GLU A 267 -20.12 8.08 12.53
N LEU A 268 -19.03 8.18 13.29
CA LEU A 268 -17.75 7.56 12.92
C LEU A 268 -17.31 6.53 13.96
N LEU A 269 -16.99 5.32 13.49
CA LEU A 269 -16.32 4.30 14.28
C LEU A 269 -14.88 4.15 13.77
N MET A 270 -13.89 4.22 14.66
CA MET A 270 -12.50 3.88 14.35
C MET A 270 -12.03 2.72 15.21
N VAL A 271 -11.43 1.71 14.58
CA VAL A 271 -10.85 0.55 15.26
C VAL A 271 -9.38 0.45 14.87
N ALA A 272 -8.49 0.65 15.83
CA ALA A 272 -7.05 0.75 15.60
C ALA A 272 -6.25 -0.19 16.49
N GLY A 273 -5.31 -0.93 15.89
CA GLY A 273 -4.33 -1.75 16.61
C GLY A 273 -2.89 -1.35 16.26
N GLY A 274 -2.05 -1.14 17.27
CA GLY A 274 -0.64 -0.78 17.08
C GLY A 274 -0.45 0.50 16.23
N THR A 275 0.46 0.46 15.24
CA THR A 275 0.70 1.61 14.35
C THR A 275 -0.43 1.89 13.37
N GLY A 276 -1.47 1.03 13.32
CA GLY A 276 -2.73 1.35 12.65
C GLY A 276 -3.43 2.60 13.23
N MET A 277 -2.98 3.09 14.39
CA MET A 277 -3.43 4.36 14.95
C MET A 277 -2.96 5.58 14.14
N ALA A 278 -1.87 5.51 13.39
CA ALA A 278 -1.37 6.64 12.61
C ALA A 278 -2.43 7.21 11.63
N PRO A 279 -2.99 6.44 10.68
CA PRO A 279 -4.01 6.99 9.78
C PRO A 279 -5.25 7.52 10.52
N MET A 280 -5.64 6.88 11.64
CA MET A 280 -6.76 7.35 12.46
C MET A 280 -6.46 8.69 13.12
N LYS A 281 -5.24 8.89 13.61
CA LYS A 281 -4.81 10.17 14.20
C LYS A 281 -4.81 11.30 13.18
N ALA A 282 -4.43 11.02 11.93
CA ALA A 282 -4.56 12.00 10.86
C ALA A 282 -6.02 12.39 10.61
N VAL A 283 -6.95 11.42 10.63
CA VAL A 283 -8.38 11.70 10.49
C VAL A 283 -8.89 12.52 11.68
N LEU A 284 -8.55 12.15 12.92
CA LEU A 284 -8.94 12.89 14.12
C LEU A 284 -8.39 14.33 14.13
N ASP A 285 -7.12 14.52 13.77
CA ASP A 285 -6.48 15.84 13.62
C ASP A 285 -7.27 16.72 12.64
N ASP A 286 -7.72 16.14 11.52
CA ASP A 286 -8.56 16.86 10.56
C ASP A 286 -9.95 17.20 11.12
N LEU A 287 -10.60 16.26 11.81
CA LEU A 287 -11.92 16.46 12.43
C LEU A 287 -11.90 17.58 13.47
N THR A 288 -10.79 17.76 14.22
CA THR A 288 -10.67 18.85 15.20
C THR A 288 -10.80 20.25 14.59
N ARG A 289 -10.55 20.38 13.27
CA ARG A 289 -10.60 21.64 12.53
C ARG A 289 -11.94 21.87 11.85
N ARG A 290 -12.87 20.90 11.91
CA ARG A 290 -14.20 21.02 11.30
C ARG A 290 -15.15 21.75 12.24
N PRO A 291 -16.05 22.61 11.73
CA PRO A 291 -17.05 23.29 12.58
C PRO A 291 -18.02 22.33 13.27
N GLN A 292 -18.37 21.23 12.59
CA GLN A 292 -19.32 20.22 13.06
C GLN A 292 -18.76 18.82 12.75
N PRO A 293 -17.83 18.31 13.59
CA PRO A 293 -17.35 16.94 13.43
C PRO A 293 -18.44 15.94 13.87
N PRO A 294 -18.53 14.76 13.22
CA PRO A 294 -19.41 13.69 13.67
C PRO A 294 -18.94 13.17 15.03
N ARG A 295 -19.87 12.64 15.81
CA ARG A 295 -19.52 11.85 16.98
C ARG A 295 -18.65 10.68 16.52
N THR A 296 -17.54 10.53 17.20
CA THR A 296 -16.51 9.58 16.82
C THR A 296 -16.18 8.69 18.01
N GLN A 297 -16.37 7.39 17.85
CA GLN A 297 -15.93 6.40 18.82
C GLN A 297 -14.68 5.68 18.33
N VAL A 298 -13.63 5.70 19.13
CA VAL A 298 -12.33 5.11 18.81
C VAL A 298 -12.05 3.95 19.76
N PHE A 299 -11.93 2.74 19.23
CA PHE A 299 -11.38 1.60 19.95
C PHE A 299 -9.92 1.43 19.60
N VAL A 300 -9.04 1.56 20.59
CA VAL A 300 -7.60 1.38 20.43
C VAL A 300 -7.13 0.15 21.20
N GLY A 301 -6.58 -0.82 20.48
CA GLY A 301 -6.32 -2.16 21.00
C GLY A 301 -4.85 -2.53 21.09
N GLY A 302 -4.50 -3.22 22.16
CA GLY A 302 -3.17 -3.72 22.47
C GLY A 302 -3.25 -4.97 23.34
N ARG A 303 -2.12 -5.67 23.54
CA ARG A 303 -2.10 -6.79 24.50
C ARG A 303 -2.03 -6.24 25.91
N THR A 304 -1.24 -5.21 26.11
CA THR A 304 -0.96 -4.54 27.38
C THR A 304 -1.05 -3.02 27.21
N TRP A 305 -1.03 -2.26 28.30
CA TRP A 305 -1.01 -0.79 28.25
C TRP A 305 0.17 -0.24 27.44
N ASP A 306 1.34 -0.90 27.49
CA ASP A 306 2.53 -0.48 26.74
C ASP A 306 2.32 -0.54 25.21
N ASP A 307 1.40 -1.39 24.74
CA ASP A 307 1.06 -1.45 23.32
C ASP A 307 0.22 -0.24 22.87
N LEU A 308 -0.48 0.42 23.80
CA LEU A 308 -1.30 1.62 23.57
C LEU A 308 -0.46 2.91 23.63
N TYR A 309 0.68 2.91 22.92
CA TYR A 309 1.74 3.92 23.00
C TYR A 309 1.32 5.39 22.82
N ASP A 310 0.22 5.66 22.13
CA ASP A 310 -0.29 7.02 21.87
C ASP A 310 -1.58 7.33 22.64
N PHE A 311 -1.99 6.46 23.57
CA PHE A 311 -3.27 6.57 24.27
C PHE A 311 -3.38 7.86 25.10
N ASP A 312 -2.32 8.30 25.76
CA ASP A 312 -2.34 9.54 26.54
C ASP A 312 -2.59 10.79 25.67
N ALA A 313 -2.13 10.77 24.41
CA ALA A 313 -2.45 11.84 23.46
C ALA A 313 -3.93 11.80 23.06
N LEU A 314 -4.45 10.61 22.76
CA LEU A 314 -5.87 10.41 22.40
C LEU A 314 -6.82 10.74 23.55
N ARG A 315 -6.46 10.35 24.77
CA ARG A 315 -7.23 10.65 25.98
C ARG A 315 -7.27 12.15 26.27
N ARG A 316 -6.17 12.88 26.06
CA ARG A 316 -6.19 14.34 26.17
C ARG A 316 -7.06 14.98 25.08
N MET A 317 -7.04 14.42 23.87
CA MET A 317 -7.89 14.87 22.77
C MET A 317 -9.38 14.67 23.10
N SER A 318 -9.78 13.52 23.64
CA SER A 318 -11.19 13.29 24.03
C SER A 318 -11.66 14.23 25.15
N TYR A 319 -10.78 14.59 26.10
CA TYR A 319 -11.12 15.61 27.10
C TYR A 319 -11.31 17.01 26.53
N ALA A 320 -10.63 17.34 25.42
CA ALA A 320 -10.77 18.62 24.75
C ALA A 320 -11.98 18.68 23.79
N HIS A 321 -12.51 17.52 23.39
CA HIS A 321 -13.47 17.41 22.29
C HIS A 321 -14.65 16.49 22.65
N PRO A 322 -15.82 17.05 23.04
CA PRO A 322 -16.98 16.27 23.49
C PRO A 322 -17.59 15.32 22.45
N TRP A 323 -17.25 15.48 21.17
CA TRP A 323 -17.68 14.60 20.09
C TRP A 323 -16.82 13.32 19.99
N LEU A 324 -15.71 13.24 20.72
CA LEU A 324 -14.74 12.14 20.63
C LEU A 324 -14.73 11.28 21.89
N ASP A 325 -15.08 10.01 21.73
CA ASP A 325 -14.94 8.98 22.77
C ASP A 325 -13.80 8.02 22.41
N VAL A 326 -12.88 7.76 23.35
CA VAL A 326 -11.74 6.85 23.15
C VAL A 326 -11.78 5.74 24.18
N VAL A 327 -11.86 4.50 23.70
CA VAL A 327 -11.99 3.27 24.50
C VAL A 327 -10.72 2.43 24.33
N PRO A 328 -9.89 2.30 25.38
CA PRO A 328 -8.76 1.38 25.34
C PRO A 328 -9.23 -0.06 25.48
N VAL A 329 -8.66 -0.96 24.70
CA VAL A 329 -8.98 -2.39 24.69
C VAL A 329 -7.71 -3.21 24.92
N LEU A 330 -7.73 -4.07 25.93
CA LEU A 330 -6.60 -4.90 26.32
C LEU A 330 -6.93 -6.38 26.27
N GLU A 331 -6.05 -7.17 25.64
CA GLU A 331 -6.19 -8.63 25.59
C GLU A 331 -5.61 -9.34 26.81
N ARG A 332 -4.56 -8.77 27.43
CA ARG A 332 -3.77 -9.39 28.49
C ARG A 332 -3.52 -8.40 29.62
N ASP A 333 -4.53 -8.15 30.43
CA ASP A 333 -4.38 -7.55 31.75
C ASP A 333 -5.69 -7.71 32.54
N GLU A 334 -5.75 -8.71 33.43
CA GLU A 334 -6.97 -9.02 34.18
C GLU A 334 -7.24 -8.04 35.34
N ASP A 335 -6.38 -7.05 35.58
CA ASP A 335 -6.59 -6.04 36.63
C ASP A 335 -6.51 -4.60 36.11
N ALA A 336 -6.35 -4.40 34.79
CA ALA A 336 -6.33 -3.08 34.17
C ALA A 336 -7.68 -2.36 34.31
N ALA A 337 -7.77 -1.47 35.31
CA ALA A 337 -8.89 -0.56 35.47
C ALA A 337 -8.95 0.44 34.31
N GLY A 338 -10.16 0.76 33.85
CA GLY A 338 -10.39 1.78 32.82
C GLY A 338 -10.16 1.33 31.38
N ALA A 339 -10.05 0.02 31.13
CA ALA A 339 -10.00 -0.55 29.78
C ALA A 339 -11.02 -1.68 29.59
N GLU A 340 -11.50 -1.79 28.36
CA GLU A 340 -12.29 -2.93 27.90
C GLU A 340 -11.41 -4.16 27.72
N ARG A 341 -12.01 -5.34 27.91
CA ARG A 341 -11.28 -6.62 27.87
C ARG A 341 -11.66 -7.48 26.68
N GLY A 342 -10.64 -8.14 26.13
CA GLY A 342 -10.78 -9.06 25.00
C GLY A 342 -10.14 -8.49 23.74
N THR A 343 -10.36 -9.16 22.61
CA THR A 343 -9.85 -8.65 21.33
C THR A 343 -10.70 -7.48 20.85
N LEU A 344 -10.12 -6.59 20.02
CA LEU A 344 -10.88 -5.51 19.37
C LEU A 344 -12.14 -6.04 18.66
N ALA A 345 -12.02 -7.20 18.00
CA ALA A 345 -13.12 -7.83 17.30
C ALA A 345 -14.25 -8.25 18.25
N ASP A 346 -13.94 -8.75 19.46
CA ASP A 346 -14.94 -9.05 20.49
C ASP A 346 -15.59 -7.76 21.00
N VAL A 347 -14.77 -6.81 21.44
CA VAL A 347 -15.21 -5.62 22.16
C VAL A 347 -16.08 -4.74 21.28
N VAL A 348 -15.64 -4.41 20.07
CA VAL A 348 -16.40 -3.55 19.15
C VAL A 348 -17.80 -4.14 18.90
N THR A 349 -17.92 -5.45 18.69
CA THR A 349 -19.24 -6.07 18.44
C THR A 349 -20.12 -6.21 19.67
N ARG A 350 -19.59 -6.15 20.90
CA ARG A 350 -20.40 -6.10 22.13
C ARG A 350 -21.19 -4.79 22.25
N TYR A 351 -20.71 -3.73 21.62
CA TYR A 351 -21.35 -2.42 21.62
C TYR A 351 -22.46 -2.27 20.55
N GLY A 352 -22.56 -3.20 19.61
CA GLY A 352 -23.67 -3.27 18.65
C GLY A 352 -23.23 -3.56 17.21
N SER A 353 -24.18 -3.38 16.28
CA SER A 353 -23.98 -3.60 14.84
C SER A 353 -23.29 -2.44 14.13
N TRP A 354 -23.19 -1.27 14.77
CA TRP A 354 -22.62 -0.06 14.15
C TRP A 354 -23.24 0.31 12.80
N SER A 355 -24.52 -0.02 12.59
CA SER A 355 -25.18 0.24 11.32
C SER A 355 -25.08 1.73 10.98
N ASP A 356 -25.33 2.64 11.92
CA ASP A 356 -25.44 4.06 11.59
C ASP A 356 -24.08 4.79 11.54
N HIS A 357 -22.98 4.03 11.45
CA HIS A 357 -21.63 4.55 11.42
C HIS A 357 -20.94 4.21 10.11
N ASP A 358 -20.08 5.11 9.64
CA ASP A 358 -18.98 4.73 8.77
C ASP A 358 -17.84 4.20 9.64
N ALA A 359 -17.33 3.01 9.33
CA ALA A 359 -16.31 2.33 10.15
C ALA A 359 -14.96 2.32 9.44
N LEU A 360 -13.92 2.74 10.15
CA LEU A 360 -12.52 2.67 9.72
C LEU A 360 -11.78 1.64 10.58
N VAL A 361 -11.09 0.67 9.96
CA VAL A 361 -10.35 -0.40 10.67
C VAL A 361 -8.89 -0.43 10.20
N CYS A 362 -7.92 -0.25 11.11
CA CYS A 362 -6.48 -0.27 10.79
C CYS A 362 -5.65 -1.02 11.82
N GLY A 363 -4.70 -1.83 11.35
CA GLY A 363 -3.75 -2.52 12.21
C GLY A 363 -3.17 -3.74 11.53
N SER A 364 -2.86 -4.78 12.31
CA SER A 364 -2.30 -6.01 11.71
C SER A 364 -3.32 -6.72 10.81
N PRO A 365 -2.87 -7.45 9.76
CA PRO A 365 -3.77 -8.18 8.88
C PRO A 365 -4.72 -9.14 9.61
N ALA A 366 -4.21 -9.81 10.66
CA ALA A 366 -5.01 -10.70 11.49
C ALA A 366 -6.10 -9.95 12.27
N MET A 367 -5.77 -8.79 12.84
CA MET A 367 -6.73 -7.96 13.57
C MET A 367 -7.82 -7.42 12.65
N ILE A 368 -7.44 -6.89 11.48
CA ILE A 368 -8.40 -6.37 10.49
C ILE A 368 -9.36 -7.48 10.07
N ARG A 369 -8.84 -8.66 9.67
CA ARG A 369 -9.69 -9.79 9.27
C ARG A 369 -10.66 -10.23 10.37
N ALA A 370 -10.18 -10.37 11.60
CA ALA A 370 -11.02 -10.78 12.73
C ALA A 370 -12.13 -9.74 13.00
N THR A 371 -11.76 -8.45 13.04
CA THR A 371 -12.69 -7.35 13.33
C THR A 371 -13.75 -7.21 12.25
N VAL A 372 -13.34 -7.11 10.98
CA VAL A 372 -14.27 -6.96 9.85
C VAL A 372 -15.21 -8.16 9.76
N SER A 373 -14.69 -9.38 9.88
CA SER A 373 -15.51 -10.61 9.86
C SER A 373 -16.59 -10.58 10.95
N ARG A 374 -16.22 -10.22 12.18
CA ARG A 374 -17.19 -10.14 13.28
C ARG A 374 -18.19 -9.01 13.14
N MET A 375 -17.77 -7.85 12.65
CA MET A 375 -18.67 -6.73 12.36
C MET A 375 -19.73 -7.12 11.33
N LEU A 376 -19.34 -7.81 10.25
CA LEU A 376 -20.29 -8.33 9.26
C LEU A 376 -21.29 -9.32 9.87
N VAL A 377 -20.82 -10.24 10.72
CA VAL A 377 -21.69 -11.19 11.44
C VAL A 377 -22.64 -10.47 12.41
N ALA A 378 -22.18 -9.40 13.06
CA ALA A 378 -22.98 -8.56 13.95
C ALA A 378 -23.95 -7.63 13.19
N GLY A 379 -23.88 -7.59 11.84
CA GLY A 379 -24.81 -6.84 10.99
C GLY A 379 -24.32 -5.47 10.53
N THR A 380 -23.03 -5.14 10.66
CA THR A 380 -22.47 -3.94 10.02
C THR A 380 -22.49 -4.10 8.50
N PRO A 381 -23.09 -3.18 7.72
CA PRO A 381 -23.07 -3.25 6.27
C PRO A 381 -21.65 -3.14 5.69
N LEU A 382 -21.32 -3.99 4.70
CA LEU A 382 -19.97 -4.04 4.11
C LEU A 382 -19.56 -2.72 3.46
N ASP A 383 -20.49 -2.02 2.83
CA ASP A 383 -20.28 -0.71 2.20
C ASP A 383 -19.97 0.41 3.20
N ARG A 384 -20.19 0.16 4.50
CA ARG A 384 -19.85 1.06 5.61
C ARG A 384 -18.49 0.77 6.24
N ILE A 385 -17.85 -0.35 5.90
CA ILE A 385 -16.56 -0.73 6.48
C ILE A 385 -15.44 -0.41 5.49
N ARG A 386 -14.51 0.46 5.89
CA ARG A 386 -13.24 0.71 5.21
C ARG A 386 -12.10 0.21 6.09
N TYR A 387 -11.09 -0.36 5.46
CA TYR A 387 -9.92 -0.85 6.17
C TYR A 387 -8.63 -0.63 5.38
N ASP A 388 -7.51 -0.58 6.09
CA ASP A 388 -6.18 -0.42 5.49
C ASP A 388 -5.90 -1.61 4.55
N PRO A 389 -5.47 -1.40 3.30
CA PRO A 389 -5.04 -2.50 2.45
C PRO A 389 -3.84 -3.21 3.07
N PHE A 390 -4.00 -4.51 3.32
CA PHE A 390 -2.89 -5.38 3.69
C PHE A 390 -2.65 -6.41 2.59
N THR A 391 -1.38 -6.68 2.31
CA THR A 391 -1.01 -7.84 1.51
C THR A 391 -1.20 -9.09 2.38
N MET A 392 -1.87 -10.10 1.84
CA MET A 392 -1.69 -11.46 2.34
C MET A 392 -0.30 -11.88 1.83
N ASP A 393 0.68 -11.88 2.73
CA ASP A 393 2.04 -12.33 2.40
C ASP A 393 2.07 -13.80 1.96
#